data_AF-A0A967GVG7-F1
#
_entry.id   AF-A0A967GVG7-F1
#
_cell.length_a   1.000
_cell.length_b   1.000
_cell.length_c   1.000
_cell.angle_alpha   90.00
_cell.angle_beta   90.00
_cell.angle_gamma   90.00
#
_symmetry.space_group_name_H-M   'P 1'
#
loop_
_entity.id
_entity.type
_entity.pdbx_description
1 polymer ?
#
loop_
_entity_poly.entity_id
_entity_poly.type
_entity_poly.pdbx_seq_one_letter_code
_entity_poly.pdbx_strand_id
1 'polypeptide(L)'
;PVGGAIAVQNAIIPSAHSADICCSMYATFYRERSEVKNELNALAAATRFGPGGRHCDDLVHHPVLEEEVWENRFLSDLYERARIHIADQGDGNHFAFIGEVTLEAGQVEALRKAGYGAIADDLGNEPRQAAPGPDCPGPGQARTYRVLVTHHGSR
;
A
#
# COMPACT_ATOMS: atom_id res chain seq x y z
N PRO A 1 -20.31 -2.85 14.34
CA PRO A 1 -20.55 -2.25 13.00
C PRO A 1 -19.20 -2.14 12.25
N VAL A 2 -19.21 -1.98 10.93
CA VAL A 2 -17.99 -1.62 10.17
C VAL A 2 -17.42 -0.32 10.76
N GLY A 3 -16.10 -0.28 11.00
CA GLY A 3 -15.42 0.83 11.65
C GLY A 3 -15.49 0.83 13.19
N GLY A 4 -16.10 -0.19 13.81
CA GLY A 4 -16.10 -0.35 15.26
C GLY A 4 -14.82 -1.03 15.77
N ALA A 5 -14.44 -0.72 17.01
CA ALA A 5 -13.38 -1.41 17.74
C ALA A 5 -13.96 -2.12 18.97
N ILE A 6 -13.49 -3.34 19.24
CA ILE A 6 -13.92 -4.14 20.40
C ILE A 6 -12.66 -4.77 21.00
N ALA A 7 -12.53 -4.69 22.32
CA ALA A 7 -11.52 -5.42 23.09
C ALA A 7 -12.22 -6.51 23.93
N VAL A 8 -11.67 -7.72 23.91
CA VAL A 8 -12.18 -8.87 24.67
C VAL A 8 -11.02 -9.57 25.36
N GLN A 9 -11.32 -10.25 26.48
CA GLN A 9 -10.35 -11.06 27.20
C GLN A 9 -10.64 -12.55 26.95
N ASN A 10 -9.62 -13.33 26.59
CA ASN A 10 -9.73 -14.78 26.36
C ASN A 10 -10.81 -15.18 25.34
N ALA A 11 -11.05 -14.35 24.33
CA ALA A 11 -12.02 -14.64 23.28
C ALA A 11 -11.52 -14.13 21.92
N ILE A 12 -12.00 -14.77 20.85
CA ILE A 12 -11.92 -14.28 19.49
C ILE A 12 -13.33 -14.18 18.93
N ILE A 13 -13.61 -13.15 18.14
CA ILE A 13 -14.92 -12.94 17.52
C ILE A 13 -14.71 -12.77 16.00
N PRO A 14 -14.58 -13.87 15.23
CA PRO A 14 -14.33 -13.79 13.79
C PRO A 14 -15.37 -12.93 13.04
N SER A 15 -16.63 -12.95 13.47
CA SER A 15 -17.70 -12.14 12.89
C SER A 15 -17.58 -10.63 13.16
N ALA A 16 -16.74 -10.23 14.11
CA ALA A 16 -16.39 -8.83 14.35
C ALA A 16 -15.20 -8.39 13.48
N HIS A 17 -14.58 -9.31 12.74
CA HIS A 17 -13.58 -9.03 11.72
C HIS A 17 -14.24 -8.95 10.32
N SER A 18 -13.63 -8.21 9.41
CA SER A 18 -13.98 -8.26 7.98
C SER A 18 -13.67 -9.63 7.39
N ALA A 19 -14.48 -10.06 6.41
CA ALA A 19 -14.19 -11.24 5.60
C ALA A 19 -12.91 -11.06 4.75
N ASP A 20 -12.64 -9.83 4.34
CA ASP A 20 -11.36 -9.44 3.75
C ASP A 20 -10.38 -9.08 4.87
N ILE A 21 -9.65 -10.10 5.33
CA ILE A 21 -8.70 -9.97 6.42
C ILE A 21 -7.48 -9.20 5.93
N CYS A 22 -7.02 -8.23 6.73
CA CYS A 22 -5.91 -7.34 6.42
C CYS A 22 -6.12 -6.43 5.19
N CYS A 23 -7.38 -6.20 4.78
CA CYS A 23 -7.74 -5.12 3.85
C CYS A 23 -7.16 -3.80 4.36
N SER A 24 -6.23 -3.21 3.59
CA SER A 24 -5.42 -2.09 4.06
C SER A 24 -5.05 -1.17 2.91
N MET A 25 -4.53 0.01 3.26
CA MET A 25 -3.98 0.95 2.28
C MET A 25 -2.48 1.06 2.48
N TYR A 26 -1.75 1.12 1.38
CA TYR A 26 -0.35 1.48 1.35
C TYR A 26 -0.16 2.74 0.53
N ALA A 27 0.65 3.67 1.05
CA ALA A 27 0.94 4.94 0.39
C ALA A 27 2.45 5.08 0.17
N THR A 28 2.84 5.27 -1.09
CA THR A 28 4.22 5.55 -1.49
C THR A 28 4.33 7.00 -1.97
N PHE A 29 5.20 7.77 -1.33
CA PHE A 29 5.46 9.17 -1.66
C PHE A 29 6.74 9.27 -2.49
N TYR A 30 6.69 9.97 -3.61
CA TYR A 30 7.84 10.14 -4.51
C TYR A 30 7.82 11.52 -5.17
N ARG A 31 8.98 11.98 -5.65
CA ARG A 31 9.04 13.17 -6.51
C ARG A 31 8.41 12.87 -7.86
N GLU A 32 7.78 13.84 -8.49
CA GLU A 32 7.27 13.68 -9.85
C GLU A 32 8.37 13.16 -10.79
N ARG A 33 8.04 12.12 -11.56
CA ARG A 33 8.98 11.49 -12.51
C ARG A 33 8.50 11.61 -13.95
N SER A 34 7.18 11.70 -14.15
CA SER A 34 6.57 11.90 -15.46
C SER A 34 5.15 12.47 -15.32
N GLU A 35 4.54 12.81 -16.45
CA GLU A 35 3.14 13.24 -16.48
C GLU A 35 2.19 12.19 -15.89
N VAL A 36 1.16 12.63 -15.17
CA VAL A 36 0.14 11.76 -14.53
C VAL A 36 -0.42 10.71 -15.48
N LYS A 37 -0.67 11.08 -16.74
CA LYS A 37 -1.17 10.15 -17.76
C LYS A 37 -0.24 8.95 -17.97
N ASN A 38 1.07 9.19 -18.03
CA ASN A 38 2.05 8.13 -18.23
C ASN A 38 2.17 7.25 -16.99
N GLU A 39 2.12 7.85 -15.80
CA GLU A 39 2.14 7.11 -14.54
C GLU A 39 0.88 6.24 -14.37
N LEU A 40 -0.30 6.77 -14.71
CA LEU A 40 -1.55 6.00 -14.70
C LEU A 40 -1.55 4.87 -15.73
N ASN A 41 -1.01 5.09 -16.94
CA ASN A 41 -0.85 4.03 -17.93
C ASN A 41 0.07 2.91 -17.43
N ALA A 42 1.18 3.28 -16.79
CA ALA A 42 2.09 2.30 -16.19
C ALA A 42 1.44 1.54 -15.02
N LEU A 43 0.70 2.24 -14.16
CA LEU A 43 -0.03 1.63 -13.05
C LEU A 43 -1.09 0.64 -13.55
N ALA A 44 -1.89 1.04 -14.56
CA ALA A 44 -2.91 0.17 -15.15
C ALA A 44 -2.29 -1.05 -15.85
N ALA A 45 -1.11 -0.91 -16.46
CA ALA A 45 -0.40 -2.03 -17.08
C ALA A 45 0.24 -2.98 -16.05
N ALA A 46 0.69 -2.46 -14.91
CA ALA A 46 1.35 -3.24 -13.86
C ALA A 46 0.35 -3.88 -12.87
N THR A 47 -0.88 -3.38 -12.82
CA THR A 47 -1.90 -3.79 -11.84
C THR A 47 -2.98 -4.62 -12.52
N ARG A 48 -3.33 -5.76 -11.92
CA ARG A 48 -4.47 -6.57 -12.35
C ARG A 48 -5.67 -6.21 -11.48
N PHE A 49 -6.82 -5.98 -12.11
CA PHE A 49 -8.09 -5.71 -11.45
C PHE A 49 -9.15 -6.69 -11.93
N GLY A 50 -10.18 -6.90 -11.11
CA GLY A 50 -11.34 -7.71 -11.46
C GLY A 50 -11.28 -9.14 -10.91
N PRO A 51 -12.34 -9.93 -11.16
CA PRO A 51 -12.46 -11.29 -10.66
C PRO A 51 -11.64 -12.30 -11.48
N GLY A 52 -11.42 -13.50 -10.92
CA GLY A 52 -10.94 -14.67 -11.67
C GLY A 52 -9.45 -15.00 -11.51
N GLY A 53 -8.66 -14.11 -10.91
CA GLY A 53 -7.25 -14.34 -10.61
C GLY A 53 -6.34 -14.51 -11.83
N ARG A 54 -5.14 -15.04 -11.60
CA ARG A 54 -4.09 -15.24 -12.60
C ARG A 54 -4.22 -16.57 -13.33
N HIS A 55 -3.90 -16.54 -14.62
CA HIS A 55 -3.71 -17.77 -15.41
C HIS A 55 -2.46 -18.51 -14.93
N CYS A 56 -2.40 -19.83 -15.10
CA CYS A 56 -1.27 -20.66 -14.66
C CYS A 56 0.08 -20.22 -15.25
N ASP A 57 0.08 -19.61 -16.43
CA ASP A 57 1.28 -19.12 -17.13
C ASP A 57 1.72 -17.72 -16.68
N ASP A 58 0.96 -17.05 -15.82
CA ASP A 58 1.20 -15.66 -15.35
C ASP A 58 1.17 -15.56 -13.81
N LEU A 59 1.62 -16.62 -13.15
CA LEU A 59 1.67 -16.67 -11.69
C LEU A 59 2.90 -15.94 -11.17
N VAL A 60 2.72 -15.25 -10.05
CA VAL A 60 3.79 -14.55 -9.33
C VAL A 60 4.10 -15.36 -8.08
N HIS A 61 5.37 -15.74 -7.92
CA HIS A 61 5.83 -16.40 -6.72
C HIS A 61 5.87 -15.40 -5.55
N HIS A 62 5.47 -15.87 -4.37
CA HIS A 62 5.67 -15.16 -3.11
C HIS A 62 6.01 -16.18 -2.00
N PRO A 63 6.96 -15.87 -1.11
CA PRO A 63 7.38 -16.79 -0.03
C PRO A 63 6.25 -17.28 0.89
N VAL A 64 5.14 -16.53 0.97
CA VAL A 64 3.93 -16.95 1.71
C VAL A 64 3.41 -18.32 1.29
N LEU A 65 3.63 -18.73 0.02
CA LEU A 65 3.23 -20.05 -0.47
C LEU A 65 4.08 -21.20 0.09
N GLU A 66 5.20 -20.90 0.73
CA GLU A 66 6.11 -21.90 1.30
C GLU A 66 5.96 -22.03 2.82
N GLU A 67 5.07 -21.23 3.42
CA GLU A 67 4.84 -21.24 4.86
C GLU A 67 4.08 -22.50 5.33
N GLU A 68 4.36 -22.95 6.56
CA GLU A 68 3.71 -24.12 7.18
C GLU A 68 2.18 -23.94 7.37
N VAL A 69 1.68 -22.70 7.21
CA VAL A 69 0.27 -22.37 7.31
C VAL A 69 -0.62 -23.22 6.39
N TRP A 70 -0.07 -23.71 5.27
CA TRP A 70 -0.79 -24.56 4.31
C TRP A 70 -0.99 -25.99 4.79
N GLU A 71 -0.30 -26.43 5.84
CA GLU A 71 -0.57 -27.71 6.52
C GLU A 71 -1.80 -27.61 7.45
N ASN A 72 -2.29 -26.39 7.72
CA ASN A 72 -3.47 -26.18 8.52
C ASN A 72 -4.72 -26.67 7.76
N ARG A 73 -5.48 -27.59 8.38
CA ARG A 73 -6.72 -28.16 7.83
C ARG A 73 -7.79 -27.14 7.41
N PHE A 74 -7.72 -25.90 7.91
CA PHE A 74 -8.66 -24.83 7.56
C PHE A 74 -8.21 -24.01 6.34
N LEU A 75 -6.93 -24.12 5.95
CA LEU A 75 -6.29 -23.27 4.94
C LEU A 75 -5.71 -24.07 3.77
N SER A 76 -5.46 -25.37 3.94
CA SER A 76 -4.91 -26.24 2.88
C SER A 76 -5.69 -26.15 1.57
N ASP A 77 -7.02 -26.12 1.65
CA ASP A 77 -7.90 -26.05 0.47
C ASP A 77 -7.92 -24.67 -0.20
N LEU A 78 -7.31 -23.67 0.42
CA LEU A 78 -7.20 -22.30 -0.10
C LEU A 78 -5.85 -22.03 -0.77
N TYR A 79 -4.91 -22.97 -0.74
CA TYR A 79 -3.56 -22.79 -1.32
C TYR A 79 -3.60 -22.33 -2.77
N GLU A 80 -4.35 -23.04 -3.62
CA GLU A 80 -4.46 -22.70 -5.04
C GLU A 80 -5.16 -21.35 -5.25
N ARG A 81 -6.14 -21.00 -4.41
CA ARG A 81 -6.78 -19.68 -4.45
C ARG A 81 -5.80 -18.57 -4.11
N ALA A 82 -4.98 -18.75 -3.08
CA ALA A 82 -3.95 -17.78 -2.73
C ALA A 82 -2.91 -17.66 -3.86
N ARG A 83 -2.47 -18.79 -4.41
CA ARG A 83 -1.47 -18.85 -5.49
C ARG A 83 -1.87 -18.05 -6.72
N ILE A 84 -3.14 -18.13 -7.15
CA ILE A 84 -3.62 -17.40 -8.33
C ILE A 84 -3.94 -15.92 -8.05
N HIS A 85 -4.05 -15.50 -6.78
CA HIS A 85 -4.40 -14.11 -6.41
C HIS A 85 -3.21 -13.29 -5.90
N ILE A 86 -2.01 -13.87 -5.78
CA ILE A 86 -0.81 -13.11 -5.45
C ILE A 86 -0.56 -12.03 -6.52
N ALA A 87 -0.22 -10.83 -6.04
CA ALA A 87 0.00 -9.64 -6.88
C ALA A 87 -1.19 -9.29 -7.79
N ASP A 88 -2.42 -9.55 -7.33
CA ASP A 88 -3.66 -9.05 -7.91
C ASP A 88 -4.24 -7.95 -7.00
N GLN A 89 -4.78 -6.88 -7.58
CA GLN A 89 -5.43 -5.83 -6.81
C GLN A 89 -6.85 -6.25 -6.39
N GLY A 90 -7.50 -7.12 -7.16
CA GLY A 90 -8.86 -7.57 -6.90
C GLY A 90 -9.94 -6.60 -7.43
N ASP A 91 -11.12 -6.63 -6.79
CA ASP A 91 -12.31 -5.85 -7.17
C ASP A 91 -13.01 -5.24 -5.95
N GLY A 92 -14.29 -4.87 -6.09
CA GLY A 92 -15.06 -4.28 -5.02
C GLY A 92 -14.60 -2.86 -4.72
N ASN A 93 -14.16 -2.62 -3.48
CA ASN A 93 -13.63 -1.33 -3.06
C ASN A 93 -12.11 -1.19 -3.30
N HIS A 94 -11.42 -2.22 -3.79
CA HIS A 94 -9.97 -2.15 -4.05
C HIS A 94 -9.66 -1.19 -5.20
N PHE A 95 -8.66 -0.35 -5.01
CA PHE A 95 -8.27 0.68 -5.99
C PHE A 95 -6.77 0.93 -5.97
N ALA A 96 -6.26 1.50 -7.05
CA ALA A 96 -4.97 2.17 -7.07
C ALA A 96 -5.17 3.61 -7.54
N PHE A 97 -4.56 4.55 -6.83
CA PHE A 97 -4.76 5.98 -6.99
C PHE A 97 -3.41 6.69 -7.06
N ILE A 98 -3.26 7.59 -8.04
CA ILE A 98 -2.13 8.51 -8.11
C ILE A 98 -2.64 9.92 -7.85
N GLY A 99 -2.10 10.55 -6.82
CA GLY A 99 -2.42 11.93 -6.44
C GLY A 99 -1.18 12.75 -6.14
N GLU A 100 -1.41 13.93 -5.61
CA GLU A 100 -0.37 14.84 -5.15
C GLU A 100 -0.68 15.30 -3.72
N VAL A 101 0.36 15.49 -2.94
CA VAL A 101 0.28 16.07 -1.61
C VAL A 101 1.34 17.14 -1.46
N THR A 102 0.96 18.26 -0.87
CA THR A 102 1.90 19.29 -0.43
C THR A 102 2.04 19.18 1.08
N LEU A 103 3.26 18.92 1.54
CA LEU A 103 3.61 18.80 2.95
C LEU A 103 4.30 20.07 3.44
N GLU A 104 3.71 20.72 4.42
CA GLU A 104 4.29 21.82 5.17
C GLU A 104 5.24 21.29 6.27
N ALA A 105 6.18 22.13 6.71
CA ALA A 105 7.13 21.78 7.76
C ALA A 105 6.43 21.32 9.06
N GLY A 106 5.28 21.92 9.40
CA GLY A 106 4.49 21.52 10.55
C GLY A 106 3.94 20.09 10.45
N GLN A 107 3.57 19.63 9.25
CA GLN A 107 3.07 18.27 9.02
C GLN A 107 4.19 17.23 9.13
N VAL A 108 5.39 17.55 8.63
CA VAL A 108 6.58 16.70 8.79
C VAL A 108 6.96 16.57 10.26
N GLU A 109 6.92 17.67 11.01
CA GLU A 109 7.20 17.65 12.45
C GLU A 109 6.13 16.87 13.24
N ALA A 110 4.86 16.93 12.82
CA ALA A 110 3.80 16.12 13.42
C ALA A 110 4.07 14.62 13.25
N LEU A 111 4.54 14.18 12.08
CA LEU A 111 4.93 12.78 11.85
C LEU A 111 6.07 12.37 12.80
N ARG A 112 7.07 13.23 12.97
CA ARG A 112 8.18 12.97 13.91
C ARG A 112 7.69 12.82 15.34
N LYS A 113 6.85 13.75 15.82
CA LYS A 113 6.28 13.72 17.17
C LYS A 113 5.40 12.49 17.41
N ALA A 114 4.75 11.96 16.38
CA ALA A 114 3.99 10.72 16.43
C ALA A 114 4.86 9.45 16.42
N GLY A 115 6.19 9.58 16.39
CA GLY A 115 7.13 8.45 16.40
C GLY A 115 7.58 7.98 15.01
N TYR A 116 7.14 8.64 13.93
CA TYR A 116 7.50 8.29 12.55
C TYR A 116 8.72 9.08 12.07
N GLY A 117 9.79 9.10 12.88
CA GLY A 117 11.00 9.89 12.61
C GLY A 117 11.63 9.59 11.25
N ALA A 118 11.77 8.33 10.87
CA ALA A 118 12.36 7.93 9.59
C ALA A 118 11.56 8.45 8.38
N ILE A 119 10.22 8.33 8.41
CA ILE A 119 9.35 8.85 7.36
C ILE A 119 9.43 10.39 7.33
N ALA A 120 9.44 11.03 8.49
CA ALA A 120 9.60 12.48 8.60
C ALA A 120 10.97 12.93 8.06
N ASP A 121 12.03 12.13 8.24
CA ASP A 121 13.35 12.38 7.67
C ASP A 121 13.34 12.21 6.14
N ASP A 122 12.73 11.17 5.60
CA ASP A 122 12.67 10.95 4.15
C ASP A 122 11.83 12.01 3.42
N LEU A 123 10.73 12.46 4.03
CA LEU A 123 9.91 13.57 3.53
C LEU A 123 10.54 14.96 3.86
N GLY A 124 11.40 15.00 4.87
CA GLY A 124 12.08 16.19 5.37
C GLY A 124 13.45 16.46 4.74
N ASN A 125 14.07 15.47 4.11
CA ASN A 125 15.40 15.59 3.52
C ASN A 125 15.35 15.63 1.99
N GLU A 126 16.26 16.38 1.38
CA GLU A 126 16.52 16.30 -0.05
C GLU A 126 17.25 14.97 -0.36
N PRO A 127 16.96 14.28 -1.48
CA PRO A 127 17.79 13.17 -1.91
C PRO A 127 19.23 13.68 -2.11
N ARG A 128 20.21 12.98 -1.53
CA ARG A 128 21.65 13.33 -1.55
C ARG A 128 22.30 13.51 -2.94
N GLN A 129 21.55 13.40 -4.04
CA GLN A 129 22.11 13.28 -5.40
C GLN A 129 21.76 14.41 -6.38
N ALA A 130 21.04 15.47 -5.99
CA ALA A 130 20.87 16.63 -6.85
C ALA A 130 21.43 17.89 -6.15
N ALA A 131 22.42 18.51 -6.77
CA ALA A 131 22.80 19.87 -6.40
C ALA A 131 21.55 20.76 -6.49
N PRO A 132 21.26 21.61 -5.49
CA PRO A 132 20.04 22.39 -5.49
C PRO A 132 20.04 23.32 -6.71
N GLY A 133 19.08 23.14 -7.60
CA GLY A 133 18.76 24.09 -8.66
C GLY A 133 18.19 25.39 -8.06
N PRO A 134 18.08 26.46 -8.85
CA PRO A 134 17.57 27.75 -8.39
C PRO A 134 16.13 27.70 -7.86
N ASP A 135 15.37 26.66 -8.20
CA ASP A 135 13.98 26.44 -7.77
C ASP A 135 13.85 25.51 -6.55
N CYS A 136 14.95 25.16 -5.88
CA CYS A 136 14.92 24.28 -4.72
C CYS A 136 14.38 24.99 -3.47
N PRO A 137 13.28 24.50 -2.87
CA PRO A 137 12.72 25.10 -1.67
C PRO A 137 13.69 24.99 -0.49
N GLY A 138 13.92 26.13 0.18
CA GLY A 138 14.78 26.20 1.37
C GLY A 138 14.23 25.39 2.56
N PRO A 139 15.03 25.15 3.60
CA PRO A 139 14.58 24.45 4.80
C PRO A 139 13.34 25.15 5.40
N GLY A 140 12.26 24.40 5.59
CA GLY A 140 10.99 24.90 6.12
C GLY A 140 9.93 25.27 5.07
N GLN A 141 10.22 25.19 3.77
CA GLN A 141 9.21 25.39 2.72
C GLN A 141 8.35 24.14 2.49
N ALA A 142 7.12 24.38 2.05
CA ALA A 142 6.18 23.34 1.66
C ALA A 142 6.72 22.55 0.45
N ARG A 143 6.50 21.24 0.45
CA ARG A 143 7.03 20.34 -0.58
C ARG A 143 5.94 19.47 -1.18
N THR A 144 5.87 19.48 -2.50
CA THR A 144 4.95 18.62 -3.24
C THR A 144 5.58 17.26 -3.54
N TYR A 145 4.78 16.21 -3.35
CA TYR A 145 5.08 14.83 -3.68
C TYR A 145 3.93 14.25 -4.50
N ARG A 146 4.29 13.37 -5.43
CA ARG A 146 3.36 12.41 -5.99
C ARG A 146 3.11 11.31 -4.94
N VAL A 147 1.87 10.84 -4.85
CA VAL A 147 1.48 9.78 -3.93
C VAL A 147 0.76 8.69 -4.70
N LEU A 148 1.33 7.48 -4.68
CA LEU A 148 0.64 6.27 -5.10
C LEU A 148 -0.01 5.62 -3.87
N VAL A 149 -1.33 5.54 -3.87
CA VAL A 149 -2.10 4.86 -2.83
C VAL A 149 -2.73 3.60 -3.43
N THR A 150 -2.47 2.46 -2.83
CA THR A 150 -3.11 1.18 -3.19
C THR A 150 -3.95 0.70 -2.04
N HIS A 151 -5.22 0.40 -2.29
CA HIS A 151 -6.08 -0.33 -1.37
C HIS A 151 -6.16 -1.79 -1.83
N HIS A 152 -5.67 -2.69 -0.99
CA HIS A 152 -5.53 -4.12 -1.29
C HIS A 152 -6.03 -4.97 -0.13
N GLY A 153 -6.47 -6.17 -0.46
CA GLY A 153 -7.03 -7.13 0.48
C GLY A 153 -6.91 -8.54 -0.06
N SER A 154 -7.19 -9.51 0.80
CA SER A 154 -7.17 -10.93 0.45
C SER A 154 -8.55 -11.38 -0.07
N ARG A 155 -8.55 -12.29 -1.04
CA ARG A 155 -9.76 -12.97 -1.54
C ARG A 155 -9.78 -14.45 -1.16
#